data_AF-A0A9D8LY54-F1
#
_entry.id   AF-A0A9D8LY54-F1
#
_cell.length_a   1.000
_cell.length_b   1.000
_cell.length_c   1.000
_cell.angle_alpha   90.00
_cell.angle_beta   90.00
_cell.angle_gamma   90.00
#
_symmetry.space_group_name_H-M   'P 1'
#
loop_
_entity.id
_entity.type
_entity.pdbx_description
1 polymer ?
#
loop_
_entity_poly.entity_id
_entity_poly.type
_entity_poly.pdbx_seq_one_letter_code
_entity_poly.pdbx_strand_id
1 'polypeptide(L)'
;MDRVRATYELDKRVEVAIRRRARNLGLSDSEFVNRTFTDLLHLDVLDRIRQVRSDLTEEEALDLAYEELDAARADRERGQDAVDNGRS
;
A
#
# COMPACT_ATOMS: atom_id res chain seq x y z
N MET A 1 -8.91 -7.53 10.91
CA MET A 1 -7.59 -8.20 10.78
C MET A 1 -7.01 -8.36 12.16
N ASP A 2 -6.60 -9.57 12.50
CA ASP A 2 -5.98 -9.86 13.78
C ASP A 2 -4.56 -9.32 13.83
N ARG A 3 -4.16 -8.83 15.00
CA ARG A 3 -2.83 -8.26 15.21
C ARG A 3 -1.82 -9.39 15.27
N VAL A 4 -0.98 -9.52 14.24
CA VAL A 4 0.14 -10.46 14.23
C VAL A 4 1.30 -9.88 15.02
N ARG A 5 1.81 -10.63 15.99
CA ARG A 5 3.03 -10.28 16.73
C ARG A 5 4.24 -10.83 15.98
N ALA A 6 5.12 -9.95 15.54
CA ALA A 6 6.40 -10.31 14.93
C ALA A 6 7.56 -9.88 15.83
N THR A 7 8.63 -10.67 15.85
CA THR A 7 9.91 -10.35 16.48
C THR A 7 10.95 -10.23 15.37
N TYR A 8 11.81 -9.23 15.45
CA TYR A 8 12.87 -8.99 14.47
C TYR A 8 14.17 -8.65 15.21
N GLU A 9 15.29 -8.94 14.55
CA GLU A 9 16.62 -8.56 15.04
C GLU A 9 17.12 -7.37 14.24
N LEU A 10 17.77 -6.43 14.93
CA LEU A 10 18.36 -5.24 14.32
C LEU A 10 19.84 -5.15 14.66
N ASP A 11 20.60 -4.54 13.75
CA ASP A 11 21.89 -4.01 14.11
C ASP A 11 21.72 -3.00 15.27
N LYS A 12 22.59 -3.09 16.27
CA LYS A 12 22.56 -2.25 17.47
C LYS A 12 22.58 -0.75 17.16
N ARG A 13 23.22 -0.33 16.06
CA ARG A 13 23.23 1.06 15.59
C ARG A 13 21.85 1.51 15.13
N VAL A 14 21.14 0.63 14.42
CA VAL A 14 19.77 0.87 13.94
C VAL A 14 18.81 0.94 15.12
N GLU A 15 18.94 0.03 16.08
CA GLU A 15 18.13 0.05 17.31
C GLU A 15 18.29 1.37 18.09
N VAL A 16 19.52 1.85 18.26
CA VAL A 16 19.79 3.14 18.93
C VAL A 16 19.20 4.31 18.15
N ALA A 17 19.30 4.29 16.82
CA ALA A 17 18.72 5.33 15.98
C ALA A 17 17.18 5.36 16.09
N ILE A 18 16.54 4.20 16.07
CA ILE A 18 15.08 4.05 16.25
C ILE A 18 14.66 4.64 17.59
N ARG A 19 15.26 4.19 18.70
CA ARG A 19 14.91 4.68 20.05
C ARG A 19 15.03 6.19 20.19
N ARG A 20 16.12 6.76 19.65
CA ARG A 20 16.33 8.22 19.66
C ARG A 20 15.25 8.93 18.86
N ARG A 21 14.95 8.44 17.67
CA ARG A 21 13.97 9.08 16.78
C ARG A 21 12.55 8.96 17.33
N ALA A 22 12.15 7.78 17.81
CA ALA A 22 10.86 7.53 18.45
C ALA A 22 10.66 8.49 19.65
N ARG A 23 11.65 8.59 20.53
CA ARG A 23 11.64 9.54 21.66
C ARG A 23 11.47 10.99 21.21
N ASN A 24 12.22 11.43 20.21
CA ASN A 24 12.14 12.81 19.70
C ASN A 24 10.76 13.13 19.10
N LEU A 25 10.02 12.11 18.66
CA LEU A 25 8.68 12.24 18.10
C LEU A 25 7.57 11.98 19.14
N GLY A 26 7.93 11.64 20.39
CA GLY A 26 6.96 11.27 21.42
C GLY A 26 6.23 9.95 21.15
N LEU A 27 6.84 9.06 20.36
CA LEU A 27 6.27 7.78 19.95
C LEU A 27 6.94 6.62 20.70
N SER A 28 6.23 5.49 20.81
CA SER A 28 6.89 4.23 21.17
C SER A 28 7.75 3.70 20.03
N ASP A 29 8.75 2.88 20.35
CA ASP A 29 9.61 2.22 19.35
C ASP A 29 8.77 1.43 18.33
N SER A 30 7.78 0.69 18.82
CA SER A 30 6.87 -0.09 17.99
C SER A 30 6.01 0.77 17.06
N GLU A 31 5.51 1.92 17.52
CA GLU A 31 4.77 2.85 16.67
C GLU A 31 5.65 3.47 15.59
N PHE A 32 6.86 3.90 15.97
CA PHE A 32 7.81 4.46 15.03
C PHE A 32 8.16 3.46 13.92
N VAL A 33 8.45 2.21 14.31
CA VAL A 33 8.77 1.13 13.37
C VAL A 33 7.57 0.81 12.48
N ASN A 34 6.38 0.68 13.04
CA ASN A 34 5.17 0.41 12.26
C ASN A 34 4.92 1.51 11.24
N ARG A 35 4.94 2.77 11.66
CA ARG A 35 4.78 3.93 10.77
C ARG A 35 5.85 3.96 9.68
N THR A 36 7.10 3.67 10.02
CA THR A 36 8.20 3.62 9.04
C THR A 36 7.94 2.54 7.99
N PHE A 37 7.46 1.36 8.38
CA PHE A 37 7.09 0.32 7.42
C PHE A 37 5.87 0.70 6.59
N THR A 38 4.85 1.31 7.19
CA THR A 38 3.69 1.83 6.45
C THR A 38 4.12 2.82 5.38
N ASP A 39 4.98 3.78 5.73
CA ASP A 39 5.46 4.82 4.82
C ASP A 39 6.36 4.25 3.73
N LEU A 40 7.28 3.34 4.08
CA LEU A 40 8.25 2.73 3.15
C LEU A 40 7.56 1.81 2.11
N LEU A 41 6.56 1.06 2.55
CA LEU A 41 5.85 0.10 1.71
C LEU A 41 4.59 0.72 1.08
N HIS A 42 4.34 2.02 1.28
CA HIS A 42 3.16 2.73 0.79
C HIS A 42 1.84 2.03 1.17
N LEU A 43 1.78 1.53 2.42
CA LEU A 43 0.61 0.81 2.95
C LEU A 43 -0.48 1.75 3.46
N ASP A 44 -0.28 3.07 3.35
CA ASP A 44 -1.31 4.09 3.59
C ASP A 44 -2.53 3.89 2.68
N VAL A 45 -2.33 3.26 1.52
CA VAL A 45 -3.41 2.81 0.64
C VAL A 45 -4.37 1.84 1.33
N LEU A 46 -3.88 0.97 2.22
CA LEU A 46 -4.72 0.00 2.93
C LEU A 46 -5.63 0.70 3.92
N ASP A 47 -5.13 1.73 4.60
CA ASP A 47 -5.95 2.54 5.50
C ASP A 47 -6.99 3.35 4.71
N ARG A 48 -6.64 3.85 3.53
CA ARG A 48 -7.59 4.52 2.63
C ARG A 48 -8.69 3.56 2.15
N ILE A 49 -8.33 2.37 1.69
CA ILE A 49 -9.27 1.33 1.27
C ILE A 49 -10.20 0.97 2.43
N ARG A 50 -9.67 0.83 3.65
CA ARG A 50 -10.48 0.54 4.85
C ARG A 50 -11.48 1.63 5.22
N GLN A 51 -11.13 2.89 4.98
CA GLN A 51 -12.00 4.03 5.29
C GLN A 51 -13.15 4.18 4.29
N VAL A 52 -12.98 3.64 3.08
CA VAL A 52 -14.09 3.52 2.12
C VAL A 52 -15.03 2.44 2.65
N ARG A 53 -16.18 2.87 3.19
CA ARG A 53 -17.30 1.95 3.43
C ARG A 53 -17.79 1.49 2.06
N SER A 54 -17.46 0.26 1.72
CA SER A 54 -18.08 -0.45 0.61
C SER A 54 -19.16 -1.35 1.17
N ASP A 55 -20.36 -1.28 0.59
CA ASP A 55 -21.41 -2.26 0.85
C ASP A 55 -21.15 -3.59 0.12
N LEU A 56 -20.07 -3.64 -0.68
CA LEU A 56 -19.65 -4.84 -1.39
C LEU A 56 -18.98 -5.81 -0.42
N THR A 57 -19.30 -7.09 -0.59
CA THR A 57 -18.55 -8.19 -0.01
C THR A 57 -17.13 -8.22 -0.56
N GLU A 58 -16.24 -8.96 0.11
CA GLU A 58 -14.85 -9.13 -0.34
C GLU A 58 -14.78 -9.70 -1.76
N GLU A 59 -15.65 -10.66 -2.08
CA GLU A 59 -15.76 -11.29 -3.41
C GLU A 59 -16.18 -10.27 -4.47
N GLU A 60 -17.27 -9.53 -4.24
CA GLU A 60 -17.76 -8.50 -5.17
C GLU A 60 -16.75 -7.37 -5.38
N ALA A 61 -16.01 -6.99 -4.34
CA ALA A 61 -14.95 -5.99 -4.45
C ALA A 61 -13.77 -6.50 -5.31
N LEU A 62 -13.46 -7.80 -5.21
CA LEU A 62 -12.40 -8.43 -5.99
C LEU A 62 -12.78 -8.52 -7.47
N ASP A 63 -14.01 -8.94 -7.75
CA ASP A 63 -14.54 -9.04 -9.12
C ASP A 63 -14.53 -7.68 -9.80
N LEU A 64 -15.04 -6.64 -9.11
CA LEU A 64 -15.00 -5.27 -9.63
C LEU A 64 -13.58 -4.78 -9.91
N ALA A 65 -12.61 -5.12 -9.04
CA ALA A 65 -11.22 -4.73 -9.23
C ALA A 65 -10.59 -5.40 -10.47
N TYR A 66 -10.97 -6.65 -10.77
CA TYR A 66 -10.53 -7.34 -12.00
C TYR A 66 -11.19 -6.75 -13.24
N GLU A 67 -12.49 -6.45 -13.19
CA GLU A 67 -13.19 -5.79 -14.31
C GLU A 67 -12.55 -4.44 -14.66
N GLU A 68 -12.25 -3.60 -13.67
CA GLU A 68 -11.56 -2.32 -13.87
C GLU A 68 -10.13 -2.50 -14.41
N LEU A 69 -9.41 -3.52 -13.93
CA LEU A 69 -8.06 -3.82 -14.42
C LEU A 69 -8.08 -4.22 -15.90
N ASP A 70 -9.04 -5.05 -16.31
CA ASP A 70 -9.19 -5.49 -17.68
C ASP A 70 -9.68 -4.35 -18.59
N ALA A 71 -10.59 -3.49 -18.10
CA ALA A 71 -10.98 -2.26 -18.80
C ALA A 71 -9.77 -1.32 -19.02
N ALA A 72 -8.94 -1.11 -18.01
CA ALA A 72 -7.74 -0.28 -18.10
C ALA A 72 -6.64 -0.89 -18.99
N ARG A 73 -6.64 -2.21 -19.20
CA ARG A 73 -5.78 -2.87 -20.21
C ARG A 73 -6.31 -2.62 -21.61
N ALA A 74 -7.61 -2.84 -21.83
CA ALA A 74 -8.26 -2.61 -23.11
C ALA A 74 -8.14 -1.15 -23.58
N ASP A 75 -8.23 -0.16 -22.68
CA ASP A 75 -8.02 1.25 -23.02
C ASP A 75 -6.60 1.57 -23.48
N ARG A 76 -5.59 0.91 -22.90
CA ARG A 76 -4.19 1.07 -23.32
C ARG A 76 -3.93 0.48 -24.70
N GLU A 77 -4.51 -0.67 -25.00
CA GLU A 77 -4.44 -1.31 -26.32
C GLU A 77 -5.11 -0.43 -27.38
N ARG A 78 -6.33 0.06 -27.10
CA ARG A 78 -7.04 0.99 -28.01
C ARG A 78 -6.28 2.31 -28.23
N GLY A 79 -5.60 2.81 -27.21
CA GLY A 79 -4.75 4.00 -27.32
C GLY A 79 -3.50 3.77 -28.18
N GLN A 80 -2.93 2.56 -28.18
CA GLN A 80 -1.79 2.21 -29.02
C GLN A 80 -2.18 2.01 -30.50
N ASP A 81 -3.32 1.38 -30.78
CA ASP A 81 -3.82 1.19 -32.14
C ASP A 81 -4.14 2.52 -32.85
N ALA A 82 -4.59 3.53 -32.10
CA ALA A 82 -4.84 4.88 -32.63
C ALA A 82 -3.54 5.63 -32.98
N VAL A 83 -2.43 5.35 -32.29
CA VAL A 83 -1.12 5.96 -32.57
C VAL A 83 -0.45 5.31 -33.78
N ASP A 84 -0.65 4.01 -33.98
CA ASP A 84 -0.04 3.28 -35.11
C ASP A 84 -0.75 3.56 -36.44
N ASN A 85 -2.09 3.72 -36.43
CA ASN A 85 -2.88 4.06 -37.63
C ASN A 85 -2.81 5.53 -38.07
N GLY A 86 -2.24 6.43 -37.25
CA GLY A 86 -2.06 7.85 -37.60
C GLY A 86 -0.77 8.18 -38.37
N ARG A 87 0.04 7.17 -38.71
CA ARG A 87 1.38 7.32 -39.32
C ARG A 87 1.51 6.77 -40.74
N SER A 88 0.42 6.34 -41.37
CA SER A 88 0.40 5.86 -42.77
C SER A 88 -0.12 6.90 -43.75
#